data_AF-A0ABD2GAT2-F1
#
_entry.id   AF-A0ABD2GAT2-F1
#
_cell.length_a   1.000
_cell.length_b   1.000
_cell.length_c   1.000
_cell.angle_alpha   90.00
_cell.angle_beta   90.00
_cell.angle_gamma   90.00
#
_symmetry.space_group_name_H-M   'P 1'
#
loop_
_entity.id
_entity.type
_entity.pdbx_description
1 polymer ?
#
loop_
_entity_poly.entity_id
_entity_poly.type
_entity_poly.pdbx_seq_one_letter_code
_entity_poly.pdbx_strand_id
1 'polypeptide(L)'
;MKKREEEMKEEMKRREEEMKEELKKEMTERKEFQAGHFEVSDHSQSVEPPRPPPNTQTSDSGFHIQVDQHGKCIRLMNSSTEDKHLGEWHLDLQVNNKTFMHRFDRSFYLRAGAFVNMWVKGYGPKRSNTDLVWKDLKPWCSGDRLKFSLYSHTGEMQYERSV
;
A
#
# COMPACT_ATOMS: atom_id res chain seq x y z
N MET A 1 -17.29 30.13 -16.93
CA MET A 1 -17.22 28.79 -16.30
C MET A 1 -15.87 28.10 -16.48
N LYS A 2 -15.20 28.17 -17.65
CA LYS A 2 -13.89 27.53 -17.90
C LYS A 2 -12.76 27.91 -16.92
N LYS A 3 -12.69 29.18 -16.49
CA LYS A 3 -11.60 29.69 -15.62
C LYS A 3 -11.51 29.00 -14.25
N ARG A 4 -12.64 28.64 -13.65
CA ARG A 4 -12.67 27.93 -12.34
C ARG A 4 -12.25 26.46 -12.45
N GLU A 5 -12.45 25.83 -13.61
CA GLU A 5 -12.00 24.45 -13.84
C GLU A 5 -10.48 24.39 -14.06
N GLU A 6 -9.90 25.38 -14.73
CA GLU A 6 -8.44 25.49 -14.87
C GLU A 6 -7.76 25.76 -13.53
N GLU A 7 -8.27 26.68 -12.72
CA GLU A 7 -7.73 26.94 -11.37
C GLU A 7 -7.77 25.68 -10.50
N MET A 8 -8.85 24.90 -10.57
CA MET A 8 -8.99 23.66 -9.79
C MET A 8 -8.07 22.55 -10.29
N LYS A 9 -7.79 22.50 -11.61
CA LYS A 9 -6.80 21.57 -12.19
C LYS A 9 -5.38 21.95 -11.80
N GLU A 10 -5.04 23.24 -11.80
CA GLU A 10 -3.73 23.72 -11.35
C GLU A 10 -3.53 23.48 -9.86
N GLU A 11 -4.57 23.68 -9.05
CA GLU A 11 -4.50 23.38 -7.61
C GLU A 11 -4.32 21.88 -7.35
N MET A 12 -5.02 21.00 -8.08
CA MET A 12 -4.81 19.55 -7.99
C MET A 12 -3.40 19.16 -8.40
N LYS A 13 -2.89 19.71 -9.49
CA LYS A 13 -1.53 19.44 -9.96
C LYS A 13 -0.49 19.87 -8.93
N ARG A 14 -0.69 21.05 -8.31
CA ARG A 14 0.20 21.55 -7.26
C ARG A 14 0.17 20.66 -6.02
N ARG A 15 -1.02 20.21 -5.57
CA ARG A 15 -1.16 19.28 -4.44
C ARG A 15 -0.55 17.91 -4.72
N GLU A 16 -0.64 17.43 -5.96
CA GLU A 16 0.00 16.17 -6.38
C GLU A 16 1.53 16.29 -6.37
N GLU A 17 2.08 17.41 -6.86
CA GLU A 17 3.52 17.69 -6.82
C GLU A 17 4.03 17.86 -5.38
N GLU A 18 3.25 18.52 -4.52
CA GLU A 18 3.58 18.71 -3.10
C GLU A 18 3.57 17.37 -2.33
N MET A 19 2.58 16.51 -2.59
CA MET A 19 2.53 15.14 -2.02
C MET A 19 3.67 14.26 -2.54
N LYS A 20 4.08 14.42 -3.81
CA LYS A 20 5.25 13.71 -4.37
C LYS A 20 6.55 14.17 -3.72
N GLU A 21 6.73 15.46 -3.46
CA GLU A 21 7.91 15.99 -2.78
C GLU A 21 7.96 15.61 -1.29
N GLU A 22 6.82 15.59 -0.59
CA GLU A 22 6.78 15.06 0.79
C GLU A 22 7.14 13.58 0.84
N LEU A 23 6.59 12.77 -0.06
CA LEU A 23 6.90 11.34 -0.13
C LEU A 23 8.39 11.10 -0.48
N LYS A 24 8.97 11.96 -1.32
CA LYS A 24 10.39 11.92 -1.68
C LYS A 24 11.30 12.32 -0.52
N LYS A 25 10.89 13.30 0.30
CA LYS A 25 11.58 13.64 1.56
C LYS A 25 11.53 12.49 2.55
N GLU A 26 10.36 11.89 2.78
CA GLU A 26 10.21 10.75 3.71
C GLU A 26 11.08 9.55 3.29
N MET A 27 11.15 9.27 1.98
CA MET A 27 12.03 8.20 1.46
C MET A 27 13.52 8.53 1.57
N THR A 28 13.91 9.80 1.51
CA THR A 28 15.31 10.23 1.66
C THR A 28 15.73 10.21 3.13
N GLU A 29 14.85 10.60 4.04
CA GLU A 29 15.09 10.59 5.48
C GLU A 29 15.26 9.15 6.02
N ARG A 30 14.53 8.17 5.47
CA ARG A 30 14.77 6.74 5.76
C ARG A 30 16.11 6.21 5.23
N LYS A 31 16.70 6.83 4.21
CA LYS A 31 18.01 6.43 3.68
C LYS A 31 19.17 6.87 4.57
N GLU A 32 19.03 7.93 5.34
CA GLU A 32 20.11 8.40 6.24
C GLU A 32 20.28 7.53 7.49
N PHE A 33 19.25 6.76 7.90
CA PHE A 33 19.34 5.89 9.08
C PHE A 33 20.10 4.57 8.85
N GLN A 34 20.49 4.25 7.59
CA GLN A 34 21.11 2.97 7.24
C GLN A 34 22.59 3.08 6.82
N ALA A 35 23.16 4.29 6.79
CA ALA A 35 24.54 4.53 6.35
C ALA A 35 25.59 4.48 7.49
N GLY A 36 25.22 4.05 8.69
CA GLY A 36 26.12 3.97 9.85
C GLY A 36 26.52 2.54 10.20
N HIS A 37 27.20 1.82 9.30
CA HIS A 37 27.80 0.53 9.66
C HIS A 37 29.14 0.29 8.95
N PHE A 38 30.22 0.68 9.62
CA PHE A 38 31.53 0.04 9.47
C PHE A 38 32.44 0.38 10.66
N GLU A 39 32.78 -0.59 11.51
CA GLU A 39 34.17 -1.00 11.73
C GLU A 39 34.20 -2.40 12.34
N VAL A 40 35.01 -3.28 11.74
CA VAL A 40 35.17 -4.68 12.09
C VAL A 40 36.30 -4.77 13.13
N SER A 41 36.13 -5.55 14.19
CA SER A 41 37.28 -6.20 14.84
C SER A 41 36.88 -7.46 15.59
N ASP A 42 37.73 -8.45 15.34
CA ASP A 42 37.88 -9.80 15.87
C ASP A 42 37.56 -9.93 17.37
N HIS A 43 36.93 -11.02 17.80
CA HIS A 43 37.37 -11.89 18.90
C HIS A 43 36.39 -13.06 19.10
N SER A 44 36.97 -14.22 19.36
CA SER A 44 36.32 -15.52 19.52
C SER A 44 35.42 -15.63 20.76
N GLN A 45 34.53 -16.64 20.71
CA GLN A 45 33.78 -17.33 21.80
C GLN A 45 32.36 -16.87 22.19
N SER A 46 31.44 -17.83 21.97
CA SER A 46 30.42 -18.33 22.91
C SER A 46 29.05 -17.64 23.02
N VAL A 47 28.02 -18.50 22.91
CA VAL A 47 26.59 -18.41 23.27
C VAL A 47 25.68 -17.47 22.47
N GLU A 48 24.96 -18.01 21.47
CA GLU A 48 23.80 -17.34 20.87
C GLU A 48 22.63 -17.28 21.87
N PRO A 49 22.02 -16.10 22.12
CA PRO A 49 20.75 -16.00 22.84
C PRO A 49 19.60 -16.54 21.96
N PRO A 50 18.46 -16.94 22.54
CA PRO A 50 17.33 -17.46 21.77
C PRO A 50 16.87 -16.39 20.78
N ARG A 51 16.85 -16.75 19.49
CA ARG A 51 16.31 -15.89 18.43
C ARG A 51 14.90 -15.42 18.82
N PRO A 52 14.56 -14.13 18.65
CA PRO A 52 13.16 -13.73 18.67
C PRO A 52 12.40 -14.55 17.61
N PRO A 53 11.10 -14.84 17.83
CA PRO A 53 10.29 -15.50 16.81
C PRO A 53 10.42 -14.75 15.48
N PRO A 54 10.33 -15.43 14.34
CA PRO A 54 10.38 -14.77 13.04
C PRO A 54 9.10 -13.95 12.89
N ASN A 55 9.16 -12.70 13.33
CA ASN A 55 8.11 -11.73 13.12
C ASN A 55 8.11 -11.42 11.63
N THR A 56 7.24 -12.13 10.92
CA THR A 56 6.75 -11.84 9.57
C THR A 56 7.85 -11.45 8.59
N GLN A 57 8.47 -12.46 7.99
CA GLN A 57 9.13 -12.33 6.71
C GLN A 57 8.10 -11.75 5.74
N THR A 58 8.09 -10.42 5.60
CA THR A 58 7.49 -9.75 4.46
C THR A 58 8.36 -10.18 3.31
N SER A 59 7.96 -11.25 2.63
CA SER A 59 8.44 -11.56 1.29
C SER A 59 8.50 -10.24 0.53
N ASP A 60 9.66 -9.93 -0.05
CA ASP A 60 9.92 -8.74 -0.87
C ASP A 60 9.03 -8.80 -2.13
N SER A 61 7.73 -8.70 -1.91
CA SER A 61 6.69 -8.75 -2.93
C SER A 61 6.57 -7.41 -3.64
N GLY A 62 7.24 -6.37 -3.11
CA GLY A 62 7.15 -5.01 -3.60
C GLY A 62 5.75 -4.42 -3.43
N PHE A 63 4.89 -4.99 -2.60
CA PHE A 63 3.58 -4.41 -2.30
C PHE A 63 3.51 -3.91 -0.86
N HIS A 64 2.81 -2.81 -0.68
CA HIS A 64 2.54 -2.25 0.64
C HIS A 64 1.10 -1.74 0.69
N ILE A 65 0.37 -2.14 1.73
CA ILE A 65 -0.98 -1.63 1.99
C ILE A 65 -0.92 -0.55 3.07
N GLN A 66 -1.75 0.48 2.99
CA GLN A 66 -2.06 1.40 4.08
C GLN A 66 -3.58 1.50 4.25
N VAL A 67 -4.02 1.67 5.49
CA VAL A 67 -5.44 1.84 5.81
C VAL A 67 -5.68 3.23 6.35
N ASP A 68 -6.77 3.85 5.93
CA ASP A 68 -7.22 5.12 6.50
C ASP A 68 -7.69 4.93 7.95
N GLN A 69 -7.37 5.88 8.82
CA GLN A 69 -7.73 5.84 10.24
C GLN A 69 -9.24 5.85 10.49
N HIS A 70 -10.04 6.32 9.52
CA HIS A 70 -11.50 6.31 9.58
C HIS A 70 -12.12 5.10 8.87
N GLY A 71 -11.30 4.18 8.37
CA GLY A 71 -11.73 2.95 7.70
C GLY A 71 -12.55 3.16 6.43
N LYS A 72 -12.23 4.22 5.67
CA LYS A 72 -12.95 4.60 4.44
C LYS A 72 -12.17 4.28 3.16
N CYS A 73 -10.86 4.08 3.28
CA CYS A 73 -9.97 3.92 2.16
C CYS A 73 -8.84 2.95 2.49
N ILE A 74 -8.50 2.10 1.52
CA ILE A 74 -7.30 1.27 1.51
C ILE A 74 -6.40 1.79 0.40
N ARG A 75 -5.11 1.95 0.67
CA ARG A 75 -4.12 2.32 -0.34
C ARG A 75 -3.23 1.12 -0.61
N LEU A 76 -3.28 0.57 -1.82
CA LEU A 76 -2.34 -0.44 -2.28
C LEU A 76 -1.25 0.25 -3.09
N MET A 77 0.01 0.07 -2.67
CA MET A 77 1.18 0.67 -3.29
C MET A 77 2.10 -0.42 -3.84
N ASN A 78 2.60 -0.20 -5.05
CA ASN A 78 3.71 -0.95 -5.61
C ASN A 78 5.02 -0.24 -5.21
N SER A 79 5.71 -0.77 -4.19
CA SER A 79 7.06 -0.36 -3.79
C SER A 79 8.17 -1.09 -4.53
N SER A 80 7.85 -1.93 -5.52
CA SER A 80 8.83 -2.53 -6.42
C SER A 80 9.43 -1.47 -7.35
N THR A 81 10.60 -1.78 -7.91
CA THR A 81 11.24 -1.02 -8.99
C THR A 81 10.63 -1.30 -10.36
N GLU A 82 9.74 -2.31 -10.46
CA GLU A 82 9.10 -2.72 -11.69
C GLU A 82 7.60 -2.45 -11.69
N ASP A 83 7.05 -2.16 -12.88
CA ASP A 83 5.62 -2.08 -13.09
C ASP A 83 4.99 -3.48 -12.95
N LYS A 84 3.88 -3.58 -12.21
CA LYS A 84 3.18 -4.85 -11.98
C LYS A 84 1.81 -4.84 -12.65
N HIS A 85 1.56 -5.87 -13.45
CA HIS A 85 0.25 -6.13 -14.03
C HIS A 85 -0.59 -6.90 -13.02
N LEU A 86 -1.63 -6.27 -12.48
CA LEU A 86 -2.56 -6.89 -11.52
C LEU A 86 -3.83 -7.35 -12.22
N GLY A 87 -3.76 -7.59 -13.54
CA GLY A 87 -4.91 -8.02 -14.32
C GLY A 87 -5.49 -9.32 -13.81
N GLU A 88 -6.77 -9.31 -13.43
CA GLU A 88 -7.48 -10.46 -12.86
C GLU A 88 -6.97 -10.94 -11.50
N TRP A 89 -6.07 -10.18 -10.85
CA TRP A 89 -5.72 -10.40 -9.46
C TRP A 89 -6.90 -10.05 -8.56
N HIS A 90 -6.84 -10.48 -7.31
CA HIS A 90 -7.83 -10.06 -6.31
C HIS A 90 -7.19 -9.77 -4.96
N LEU A 91 -7.75 -8.80 -4.26
CA LEU A 91 -7.41 -8.45 -2.89
C LEU A 91 -8.55 -8.89 -1.98
N ASP A 92 -8.23 -9.75 -1.03
CA ASP A 92 -9.11 -10.14 0.05
C ASP A 92 -8.82 -9.27 1.27
N LEU A 93 -9.89 -8.73 1.85
CA LEU A 93 -9.90 -8.05 3.13
C LEU A 93 -10.83 -8.78 4.07
N GLN A 94 -10.27 -9.38 5.10
CA GLN A 94 -11.01 -9.89 6.24
C GLN A 94 -11.10 -8.83 7.33
N VAL A 95 -12.33 -8.44 7.68
CA VAL A 95 -12.65 -7.56 8.80
C VAL A 95 -13.28 -8.41 9.90
N ASN A 96 -12.55 -8.62 11.00
CA ASN A 96 -12.86 -9.58 12.05
C ASN A 96 -13.09 -11.00 11.48
N ASN A 97 -14.34 -11.37 11.23
CA ASN A 97 -14.74 -12.70 10.72
C ASN A 97 -15.43 -12.64 9.35
N LYS A 98 -15.45 -11.47 8.69
CA LYS A 98 -16.10 -11.27 7.39
C LYS A 98 -15.07 -10.96 6.34
N THR A 99 -15.08 -11.74 5.25
CA THR A 99 -14.17 -11.54 4.12
C THR A 99 -14.88 -10.81 2.99
N PHE A 100 -14.19 -9.81 2.44
CA PHE A 100 -14.58 -9.05 1.27
C PHE A 100 -13.49 -9.27 0.22
N MET A 101 -13.88 -9.44 -1.03
CA MET A 101 -12.95 -9.62 -2.15
C MET A 101 -13.13 -8.47 -3.15
N HIS A 102 -12.02 -7.93 -3.64
CA HIS A 102 -12.00 -7.01 -4.77
C HIS A 102 -11.17 -7.61 -5.90
N ARG A 103 -11.79 -7.80 -7.06
CA ARG A 103 -11.08 -8.26 -8.26
C ARG A 103 -10.67 -7.05 -9.11
N PHE A 104 -9.41 -6.99 -9.49
CA PHE A 104 -8.87 -5.98 -10.38
C PHE A 104 -9.28 -6.25 -11.83
N ASP A 105 -9.49 -5.17 -12.60
CA ASP A 105 -9.79 -5.27 -14.02
C ASP A 105 -8.63 -5.92 -14.79
N ARG A 106 -8.94 -6.64 -15.87
CA ARG A 106 -7.94 -7.38 -16.67
C ARG A 106 -6.79 -6.50 -17.18
N SER A 107 -7.03 -5.22 -17.42
CA SER A 107 -6.02 -4.26 -17.90
C SER A 107 -5.40 -3.42 -16.78
N PHE A 108 -5.55 -3.79 -15.51
CA PHE A 108 -5.05 -2.99 -14.40
C PHE A 108 -3.53 -3.11 -14.26
N TYR A 109 -2.84 -1.98 -14.32
CA TYR A 109 -1.39 -1.88 -14.11
C TYR A 109 -1.09 -0.94 -12.94
N LEU A 110 -0.22 -1.38 -12.04
CA LEU A 110 0.30 -0.57 -10.95
C LEU A 110 1.78 -0.32 -11.20
N ARG A 111 2.11 0.91 -11.58
CA ARG A 111 3.49 1.32 -11.90
C ARG A 111 4.41 1.25 -10.68
N ALA A 112 5.71 1.11 -10.90
CA ALA A 112 6.72 1.17 -9.86
C ALA A 112 6.59 2.48 -9.07
N GLY A 113 6.54 2.39 -7.74
CA GLY A 113 6.34 3.51 -6.82
C GLY A 113 4.93 4.13 -6.84
N ALA A 114 4.00 3.62 -7.65
CA ALA A 114 2.63 4.14 -7.71
C ALA A 114 1.72 3.46 -6.69
N PHE A 115 0.60 4.11 -6.41
CA PHE A 115 -0.44 3.58 -5.53
C PHE A 115 -1.82 3.74 -6.15
N VAL A 116 -2.75 2.91 -5.68
CA VAL A 116 -4.18 3.00 -5.95
C VAL A 116 -4.93 3.11 -4.64
N ASN A 117 -5.88 4.04 -4.58
CA ASN A 117 -6.81 4.13 -3.46
C ASN A 117 -8.07 3.32 -3.77
N MET A 118 -8.47 2.47 -2.85
CA MET A 118 -9.65 1.63 -2.90
C MET A 118 -10.62 2.14 -1.84
N TRP A 119 -11.65 2.85 -2.29
CA TRP A 119 -12.61 3.52 -1.43
C TRP A 119 -13.81 2.64 -1.13
N VAL A 120 -14.28 2.71 0.12
CA VAL A 120 -15.59 2.19 0.49
C VAL A 120 -16.67 2.93 -0.31
N LYS A 121 -17.71 2.21 -0.72
CA LYS A 121 -18.84 2.77 -1.46
C LYS A 121 -19.38 4.02 -0.75
N GLY A 122 -19.46 5.14 -1.49
CA GLY A 122 -20.01 6.40 -1.00
C GLY A 122 -19.01 7.33 -0.29
N TYR A 123 -17.78 6.88 -0.02
CA TYR A 123 -16.73 7.69 0.61
C TYR A 123 -15.63 8.14 -0.36
N GLY A 124 -15.64 7.61 -1.59
CA GLY A 124 -14.67 7.98 -2.62
C GLY A 124 -14.96 9.31 -3.32
N PRO A 125 -13.95 9.92 -3.94
CA PRO A 125 -14.12 11.14 -4.74
C PRO A 125 -15.05 10.88 -5.93
N LYS A 126 -15.96 11.83 -6.21
CA LYS A 126 -16.90 11.75 -7.34
C LYS A 126 -16.22 11.73 -8.72
N ARG A 127 -14.97 12.18 -8.82
CA ARG A 127 -14.22 12.33 -10.08
C ARG A 127 -12.75 11.98 -9.87
N SER A 128 -12.44 10.68 -9.80
CA SER A 128 -11.06 10.20 -9.81
C SER A 128 -10.92 9.11 -10.87
N ASN A 129 -9.87 9.23 -11.68
CA ASN A 129 -9.56 8.28 -12.76
C ASN A 129 -8.63 7.16 -12.28
N THR A 130 -8.00 7.34 -11.12
CA THR A 130 -7.00 6.41 -10.58
C THR A 130 -7.52 5.64 -9.37
N ASP A 131 -8.60 6.12 -8.75
CA ASP A 131 -9.16 5.50 -7.55
C ASP A 131 -10.22 4.46 -7.90
N LEU A 132 -10.21 3.35 -7.16
CA LEU A 132 -11.17 2.26 -7.27
C LEU A 132 -12.23 2.40 -6.17
N VAL A 133 -13.44 1.94 -6.46
CA VAL A 133 -14.51 1.84 -5.47
C VAL A 133 -14.77 0.37 -5.16
N TRP A 134 -14.50 -0.02 -3.91
CA TRP A 134 -14.83 -1.35 -3.39
C TRP A 134 -16.29 -1.35 -2.95
N LYS A 135 -17.16 -1.77 -3.87
CA LYS A 135 -18.63 -1.60 -3.75
C LYS A 135 -19.24 -2.38 -2.60
N ASP A 136 -18.71 -3.57 -2.31
CA ASP A 136 -19.24 -4.50 -1.31
C ASP A 136 -18.61 -4.33 0.08
N LEU A 137 -17.52 -3.55 0.15
CA LEU A 137 -16.82 -3.30 1.40
C LEU A 137 -17.65 -2.39 2.29
N LYS A 138 -17.72 -2.73 3.57
CA LYS A 138 -18.28 -1.88 4.62
C LYS A 138 -17.16 -1.10 5.29
N PRO A 139 -17.41 0.14 5.76
CA PRO A 139 -16.43 0.86 6.53
C PRO A 139 -16.11 0.09 7.82
N TRP A 140 -14.84 0.11 8.22
CA TRP A 140 -14.35 -0.49 9.46
C TRP A 140 -13.94 0.59 10.47
N CYS A 141 -13.71 0.19 11.70
CA CYS A 141 -13.27 1.05 12.79
C CYS A 141 -11.85 0.67 13.24
N SER A 142 -11.17 1.57 13.96
CA SER A 142 -9.79 1.36 14.43
C SER A 142 -9.62 0.17 15.39
N GLY A 143 -10.71 -0.38 15.93
CA GLY A 143 -10.69 -1.58 16.78
C GLY A 143 -10.96 -2.90 16.04
N ASP A 144 -11.25 -2.86 14.73
CA ASP A 144 -11.48 -4.06 13.94
C ASP A 144 -10.15 -4.70 13.55
N ARG A 145 -10.11 -6.04 13.58
CA ARG A 145 -8.95 -6.79 13.09
C ARG A 145 -9.02 -6.88 11.58
N LEU A 146 -7.99 -6.41 10.90
CA LEU A 146 -7.95 -6.39 9.44
C LEU A 146 -6.88 -7.35 8.96
N LYS A 147 -7.23 -8.20 8.01
CA LYS A 147 -6.26 -9.04 7.30
C LYS A 147 -6.43 -8.85 5.80
N PHE A 148 -5.35 -8.46 5.15
CA PHE A 148 -5.25 -8.24 3.71
C PHE A 148 -4.46 -9.38 3.08
N SER A 149 -5.00 -9.98 2.03
CA SER A 149 -4.34 -11.04 1.26
C SER A 149 -4.50 -10.74 -0.23
N LEU A 150 -3.41 -10.45 -0.92
CA LEU A 150 -3.37 -10.19 -2.36
C LEU A 150 -3.00 -11.48 -3.09
N TYR A 151 -3.80 -11.84 -4.08
CA TYR A 151 -3.62 -13.04 -4.89
C TYR A 151 -3.43 -12.68 -6.36
N SER A 152 -2.50 -13.38 -7.01
CA SER A 152 -2.28 -13.27 -8.45
C SER A 152 -3.44 -13.85 -9.26
N HIS A 153 -3.41 -13.67 -10.58
CA HIS A 153 -4.35 -14.30 -11.50
C HIS A 153 -4.27 -15.85 -11.48
N THR A 154 -3.17 -16.43 -11.01
CA THR A 154 -3.00 -17.89 -10.84
C THR A 154 -3.56 -18.40 -9.51
N GLY A 155 -3.94 -17.49 -8.59
CA GLY A 155 -4.38 -17.82 -7.23
C GLY A 155 -3.23 -17.93 -6.23
N GLU A 156 -2.01 -17.59 -6.61
CA GLU A 156 -0.87 -17.56 -5.68
C GLU A 156 -0.91 -16.29 -4.83
N MET A 157 -0.74 -16.44 -3.52
CA MET A 157 -0.67 -15.30 -2.62
C MET A 157 0.64 -14.53 -2.84
N GLN A 158 0.53 -13.26 -3.17
CA GLN A 158 1.67 -12.38 -3.44
C GLN A 158 1.98 -11.45 -2.28
N TYR A 159 0.98 -11.08 -1.48
CA TYR A 159 1.16 -10.20 -0.33
C TYR A 159 0.16 -10.56 0.76
N GLU A 160 0.60 -10.48 2.01
CA GLU A 160 -0.26 -10.59 3.17
C GLU A 160 0.12 -9.54 4.21
N ARG A 161 -0.89 -8.93 4.83
CA ARG A 161 -0.72 -8.02 5.95
C ARG A 161 -1.86 -8.14 6.93
N SER A 162 -1.56 -8.21 8.22
CA SER A 162 -2.56 -8.04 9.28
C SER A 162 -2.34 -6.73 10.03
N VAL A 163 -3.43 -6.05 10.40
CA VAL A 163 -3.48 -4.79 11.16
C VAL A 163 -4.43 -4.96 12.35
#